data_AF-A0A7W0CZE8-F1
#
_entry.id   AF-A0A7W0CZE8-F1
#
_cell.length_a   1.000
_cell.length_b   1.000
_cell.length_c   1.000
_cell.angle_alpha   90.00
_cell.angle_beta   90.00
_cell.angle_gamma   90.00
#
_symmetry.space_group_name_H-M   'P 1'
#
loop_
_entity.id
_entity.type
_entity.pdbx_description
1 polymer ?
#
loop_
_entity_poly.entity_id
_entity_poly.type
_entity_poly.pdbx_seq_one_letter_code
_entity_poly.pdbx_strand_id
1 'polypeptide(L)'
;MRNWASRRLLGGAALAAALAAVAIPALGQDQAPESLLPPGFGDTPVTPTPPPAGQPAPQPGATPAAPGAELPLTAEDQQATGEEELPADETETAEASPFDLPEAARRDPNLVGVLTPDNGGYDADQWGNVDGRFASTLMRDIKAPVASRWAQILLRRVLLTRAPAPAGIDGADWVAERAWLLLRMGEADPARMLVAGVDVDRFTPKMFDVAQQTALATADPAAMCPLTDHVPASADQTSWDLVRAMCAALSGDNGTAGAIVDAARHRGRARGIDLLLAEKVVGVGGARRAINIEWTGVDNLTAWRFGLANAVNVPIPAALFDTVGPHVEAWQYRAPMISSDQRLVPASWAASLGVLSNAAYVDLIGRAYEDADPDTIEDTAGFRLRNAYSADDPADRIEALRTLWSQPKTDMEKYARLVLTARAAARVAPGEDYADDARNLIASLFTAGLDDAASKWGAVADQLDDGDDGWALLAVGAPKRVVTISAGRAGDYVDQQNEGSRKGAFLVAALAGLGRITPQEAQTLATDHQLPLGLQNSWTRAIDRAAARNQPATVALLAAAGMQTLSWKAVHPAYLMHIVSALRRVGHEPEARMIAAEAITRA
;
A
#
# COMPACT_ATOMS: atom_id res chain seq x y z
N MET A 1 -19.76 -47.05 -58.70
CA MET A 1 -19.36 -46.56 -60.04
C MET A 1 -18.63 -45.23 -59.86
N ARG A 2 -17.41 -45.18 -60.38
CA ARG A 2 -16.55 -44.06 -60.77
C ARG A 2 -17.06 -42.60 -60.70
N ASN A 3 -16.28 -41.76 -60.00
CA ASN A 3 -15.54 -40.55 -60.46
C ASN A 3 -15.65 -39.39 -59.44
N TRP A 4 -14.80 -38.35 -59.35
CA TRP A 4 -13.37 -38.03 -59.53
C TRP A 4 -13.29 -36.48 -59.46
N ALA A 5 -12.52 -35.88 -58.55
CA ALA A 5 -11.98 -34.49 -58.61
C ALA A 5 -11.28 -34.16 -57.25
N SER A 6 -9.94 -34.16 -57.13
CA SER A 6 -8.99 -33.02 -57.31
C SER A 6 -9.17 -31.87 -56.29
N ARG A 7 -8.16 -31.26 -55.63
CA ARG A 7 -6.69 -31.24 -55.74
C ARG A 7 -6.08 -30.51 -54.50
N ARG A 8 -5.02 -31.11 -53.91
CA ARG A 8 -3.72 -30.58 -53.42
C ARG A 8 -3.62 -29.23 -52.66
N LEU A 9 -2.89 -29.26 -51.52
CA LEU A 9 -1.68 -28.44 -51.24
C LEU A 9 -1.00 -28.90 -49.92
N LEU A 10 0.11 -29.63 -50.03
CA LEU A 10 1.18 -29.80 -49.02
C LEU A 10 2.45 -30.03 -49.88
N GLY A 11 3.44 -29.14 -49.81
CA GLY A 11 4.52 -29.22 -48.83
C GLY A 11 5.80 -29.62 -49.58
N GLY A 12 6.57 -28.62 -50.01
CA GLY A 12 7.83 -28.80 -50.74
C GLY A 12 9.01 -28.35 -49.90
N ALA A 13 9.90 -29.27 -49.58
CA ALA A 13 11.13 -29.05 -48.84
C ALA A 13 12.29 -28.57 -49.75
N ALA A 14 13.06 -27.65 -49.19
CA ALA A 14 14.51 -27.45 -49.27
C ALA A 14 15.26 -27.55 -50.62
N LEU A 15 15.95 -26.46 -50.99
CA LEU A 15 17.35 -26.53 -51.44
C LEU A 15 18.09 -25.22 -51.14
N ALA A 16 19.26 -25.36 -50.53
CA ALA A 16 20.16 -24.28 -50.11
C ALA A 16 21.13 -23.88 -51.24
N ALA A 17 21.46 -22.59 -51.31
CA ALA A 17 22.73 -22.10 -51.86
C ALA A 17 23.03 -20.68 -51.32
N ALA A 18 24.24 -20.49 -50.81
CA ALA A 18 24.76 -19.31 -50.15
C ALA A 18 25.17 -18.18 -51.12
N LEU A 19 25.24 -16.93 -50.62
CA LEU A 19 26.31 -15.95 -50.91
C LEU A 19 26.20 -14.71 -50.00
N ALA A 20 27.35 -14.09 -49.76
CA ALA A 20 27.73 -13.33 -48.57
C ALA A 20 27.45 -11.80 -48.60
N ALA A 21 27.28 -11.26 -47.39
CA ALA A 21 27.81 -10.00 -46.85
C ALA A 21 27.62 -8.66 -47.58
N VAL A 22 26.86 -7.73 -46.96
CA VAL A 22 27.38 -6.46 -46.40
C VAL A 22 26.54 -6.13 -45.15
N ALA A 23 27.11 -6.27 -43.96
CA ALA A 23 26.54 -5.73 -42.71
C ALA A 23 27.33 -4.48 -42.34
N ILE A 24 26.65 -3.33 -42.27
CA ILE A 24 27.17 -2.11 -41.67
C ILE A 24 26.80 -2.21 -40.17
N PRO A 25 27.76 -2.18 -39.23
CA PRO A 25 27.42 -2.12 -37.82
C PRO A 25 27.00 -0.68 -37.50
N ALA A 26 25.70 -0.46 -37.28
CA ALA A 26 25.23 0.72 -36.55
C ALA A 26 25.54 0.48 -35.07
N LEU A 27 26.77 0.82 -34.66
CA LEU A 27 27.09 1.07 -33.27
C LEU A 27 26.48 2.42 -32.90
N GLY A 28 25.47 2.43 -32.04
CA GLY A 28 24.96 3.68 -31.48
C GLY A 28 23.65 3.52 -30.70
N GLN A 29 23.76 3.70 -29.38
CA GLN A 29 22.69 3.93 -28.39
C GLN A 29 22.11 2.73 -27.64
N ASP A 30 22.99 1.99 -26.95
CA ASP A 30 22.65 1.33 -25.68
C ASP A 30 22.84 2.32 -24.52
N GLN A 31 22.09 3.43 -24.52
CA GLN A 31 21.86 4.20 -23.30
C GLN A 31 20.36 4.26 -23.10
N ALA A 32 19.84 3.30 -22.31
CA ALA A 32 18.51 3.42 -21.74
C ALA A 32 18.44 4.79 -21.04
N PRO A 33 17.38 5.60 -21.28
CA PRO A 33 17.28 6.92 -20.68
C PRO A 33 17.29 6.79 -19.16
N GLU A 34 18.31 7.33 -18.51
CA GLU A 34 18.46 7.32 -17.06
C GLU A 34 17.28 8.04 -16.40
N SER A 35 16.77 7.44 -15.33
CA SER A 35 15.68 8.00 -14.52
C SER A 35 16.10 9.35 -13.93
N LEU A 36 15.24 10.36 -14.05
CA LEU A 36 15.43 11.69 -13.43
C LEU A 36 15.20 11.69 -11.89
N LEU A 37 15.10 10.51 -11.25
CA LEU A 37 14.72 10.40 -9.84
C LEU A 37 15.89 9.88 -8.97
N PRO A 38 15.96 10.27 -7.67
CA PRO A 38 16.97 9.78 -6.74
C PRO A 38 16.98 8.24 -6.60
N PRO A 39 18.14 7.63 -6.30
CA PRO A 39 18.24 6.18 -6.09
C PRO A 39 17.34 5.72 -4.93
N GLY A 40 16.50 4.71 -5.19
CA GLY A 40 15.43 4.26 -4.29
C GLY A 40 14.07 4.11 -4.96
N PHE A 41 13.92 4.70 -6.16
CA PHE A 41 12.85 4.39 -7.11
C PHE A 41 13.46 4.11 -8.49
N GLY A 42 13.26 2.89 -9.02
CA GLY A 42 13.70 2.48 -10.35
C GLY A 42 14.84 1.45 -10.39
N ASP A 43 15.65 1.31 -9.33
CA ASP A 43 16.78 0.37 -9.32
C ASP A 43 16.54 -0.84 -8.40
N THR A 44 16.61 -2.04 -8.98
CA THR A 44 16.75 -3.29 -8.20
C THR A 44 18.24 -3.50 -7.88
N PRO A 45 18.62 -3.81 -6.62
CA PRO A 45 20.03 -3.86 -6.26
C PRO A 45 20.71 -5.15 -6.72
N VAL A 46 21.87 -5.01 -7.39
CA VAL A 46 22.91 -6.04 -7.46
C VAL A 46 23.73 -6.06 -6.16
N THR A 47 24.13 -7.26 -5.76
CA THR A 47 24.68 -7.68 -4.46
C THR A 47 25.90 -6.87 -3.95
N PRO A 48 25.99 -6.53 -2.64
CA PRO A 48 27.10 -5.74 -2.10
C PRO A 48 28.34 -6.57 -1.68
N THR A 49 29.52 -5.98 -1.93
CA THR A 49 30.85 -6.35 -1.38
C THR A 49 31.01 -5.83 0.05
N PRO A 50 31.66 -6.55 0.98
CA PRO A 50 31.71 -6.18 2.40
C PRO A 50 32.74 -5.08 2.74
N PRO A 51 32.44 -4.16 3.68
CA PRO A 51 33.41 -3.20 4.21
C PRO A 51 34.19 -3.73 5.44
N PRO A 52 35.42 -3.25 5.67
CA PRO A 52 36.27 -3.65 6.80
C PRO A 52 35.95 -2.93 8.13
N ALA A 53 36.42 -3.54 9.22
CA ALA A 53 36.08 -3.26 10.61
C ALA A 53 36.88 -2.13 11.29
N GLY A 54 36.16 -1.28 12.02
CA GLY A 54 36.29 -0.96 13.46
C GLY A 54 37.55 -0.29 14.02
N GLN A 55 37.38 0.82 14.76
CA GLN A 55 38.16 1.20 15.95
C GLN A 55 37.33 2.11 16.91
N PRO A 56 37.68 2.20 18.23
CA PRO A 56 36.74 2.38 19.33
C PRO A 56 36.61 3.82 19.88
N ALA A 57 35.51 4.03 20.61
CA ALA A 57 35.12 5.28 21.29
C ALA A 57 35.72 5.44 22.71
N PRO A 58 35.77 6.68 23.24
CA PRO A 58 35.77 6.96 24.67
C PRO A 58 34.44 7.54 25.19
N GLN A 59 34.21 7.32 26.48
CA GLN A 59 32.99 7.51 27.29
C GLN A 59 33.06 8.84 28.13
N PRO A 60 32.06 9.21 28.97
CA PRO A 60 31.34 10.49 28.88
C PRO A 60 31.53 11.47 30.06
N GLY A 61 31.10 12.72 29.87
CA GLY A 61 31.06 13.79 30.89
C GLY A 61 29.64 14.31 31.14
N ALA A 62 29.39 14.73 32.38
CA ALA A 62 28.11 14.86 33.08
C ALA A 62 27.21 16.07 32.74
N THR A 63 25.92 15.92 33.09
CA THR A 63 24.78 16.86 33.06
C THR A 63 24.85 17.93 34.16
N PRO A 64 24.20 19.09 33.98
CA PRO A 64 23.07 19.48 34.86
C PRO A 64 21.93 20.23 34.12
N ALA A 65 20.66 19.81 34.24
CA ALA A 65 19.62 20.22 35.20
C ALA A 65 18.81 21.49 34.80
N ALA A 66 17.47 21.31 34.71
CA ALA A 66 16.42 22.25 34.29
C ALA A 66 16.06 23.31 35.35
N PRO A 67 15.25 24.34 35.00
CA PRO A 67 13.79 24.32 35.24
C PRO A 67 13.00 25.01 34.10
N GLY A 68 11.71 24.79 33.80
CA GLY A 68 10.54 24.50 34.62
C GLY A 68 9.59 25.72 34.55
N ALA A 69 8.49 25.64 33.79
CA ALA A 69 7.33 26.52 33.92
C ALA A 69 6.10 25.95 33.18
N GLU A 70 5.14 25.45 33.95
CA GLU A 70 3.75 25.23 33.56
C GLU A 70 3.03 26.58 33.41
N LEU A 71 1.95 26.63 32.62
CA LEU A 71 0.63 27.14 33.05
C LEU A 71 -0.44 26.82 31.97
N PRO A 72 -1.69 26.54 32.39
CA PRO A 72 -2.76 25.98 31.55
C PRO A 72 -3.72 27.06 31.04
N LEU A 73 -4.44 26.79 29.95
CA LEU A 73 -5.64 27.56 29.62
C LEU A 73 -6.80 26.66 29.18
N THR A 74 -7.90 26.93 29.86
CA THR A 74 -9.23 26.36 29.90
C THR A 74 -10.03 26.60 28.62
N ALA A 75 -10.91 25.64 28.31
CA ALA A 75 -11.97 25.76 27.33
C ALA A 75 -13.29 26.20 28.02
N GLU A 76 -13.99 27.14 27.41
CA GLU A 76 -15.45 27.43 27.49
C GLU A 76 -15.72 28.46 26.38
N ASP A 77 -16.27 28.09 25.23
CA ASP A 77 -17.70 27.88 24.91
C ASP A 77 -18.49 29.20 24.82
N GLN A 78 -18.95 29.57 23.60
CA GLN A 78 -20.31 30.05 23.32
C GLN A 78 -20.51 30.51 21.87
N GLN A 79 -21.58 30.00 21.29
CA GLN A 79 -22.23 30.40 20.05
C GLN A 79 -22.78 31.84 20.13
N ALA A 80 -22.67 32.60 19.04
CA ALA A 80 -23.67 33.60 18.67
C ALA A 80 -23.64 33.85 17.16
N THR A 81 -24.75 33.49 16.52
CA THR A 81 -25.14 33.87 15.17
C THR A 81 -25.44 35.37 15.10
N GLY A 82 -24.87 36.06 14.11
CA GLY A 82 -25.23 37.42 13.74
C GLY A 82 -24.76 37.69 12.32
N GLU A 83 -25.71 37.72 11.38
CA GLU A 83 -25.49 38.21 10.01
C GLU A 83 -25.25 39.72 10.10
N GLU A 84 -24.02 40.15 9.88
CA GLU A 84 -23.66 41.55 9.73
C GLU A 84 -22.89 41.72 8.43
N GLU A 85 -23.51 42.45 7.50
CA GLU A 85 -23.04 42.76 6.16
C GLU A 85 -21.84 43.71 6.26
N LEU A 86 -20.64 43.15 6.18
CA LEU A 86 -19.39 43.92 6.21
C LEU A 86 -19.09 44.50 4.81
N PRO A 87 -18.69 45.78 4.72
CA PRO A 87 -18.33 46.40 3.46
C PRO A 87 -17.08 45.71 2.88
N ALA A 88 -17.03 45.60 1.55
CA ALA A 88 -15.88 45.10 0.82
C ALA A 88 -14.69 46.04 1.03
N ASP A 89 -13.93 45.82 2.09
CA ASP A 89 -12.60 46.36 2.26
C ASP A 89 -11.67 45.48 1.43
N GLU A 90 -10.95 46.10 0.49
CA GLU A 90 -9.85 45.48 -0.24
C GLU A 90 -8.70 45.23 0.76
N THR A 91 -8.88 44.24 1.64
CA THR A 91 -7.73 43.61 2.28
C THR A 91 -7.04 42.81 1.18
N GLU A 92 -5.98 43.39 0.60
CA GLU A 92 -4.81 42.60 0.22
C GLU A 92 -4.55 41.67 1.40
N THR A 93 -5.03 40.43 1.27
CA THR A 93 -4.54 39.34 2.11
C THR A 93 -3.12 39.13 1.64
N ALA A 94 -2.21 39.94 2.19
CA ALA A 94 -0.80 39.59 2.22
C ALA A 94 -0.79 38.18 2.79
N GLU A 95 -0.58 37.18 1.92
CA GLU A 95 -0.32 35.82 2.32
C GLU A 95 0.81 35.93 3.34
N ALA A 96 0.47 35.76 4.61
CA ALA A 96 1.45 35.85 5.69
C ALA A 96 2.53 34.84 5.31
N SER A 97 3.72 35.35 5.03
CA SER A 97 4.86 34.51 4.74
C SER A 97 4.98 33.51 5.88
N PRO A 98 5.19 32.20 5.65
CA PRO A 98 5.34 31.22 6.75
C PRO A 98 6.42 31.64 7.78
N PHE A 99 7.34 32.52 7.38
CA PHE A 99 8.34 33.14 8.23
C PHE A 99 7.80 34.13 9.29
N ASP A 100 6.61 34.70 9.11
CA ASP A 100 5.95 35.63 10.03
C ASP A 100 5.01 34.93 11.04
N LEU A 101 4.88 33.60 10.97
CA LEU A 101 4.15 32.85 11.98
C LEU A 101 4.93 32.87 13.31
N PRO A 102 4.29 33.26 14.43
CA PRO A 102 4.87 33.09 15.76
C PRO A 102 5.32 31.64 15.95
N GLU A 103 6.40 31.41 16.72
CA GLU A 103 6.92 30.05 16.96
C GLU A 103 5.83 29.08 17.45
N ALA A 104 4.86 29.57 18.23
CA ALA A 104 3.70 28.80 18.71
C ALA A 104 2.70 28.38 17.60
N ALA A 105 2.72 29.02 16.44
CA ALA A 105 1.90 28.69 15.27
C ALA A 105 2.62 27.79 14.25
N ARG A 106 3.94 27.57 14.42
CA ARG A 106 4.73 26.69 13.55
C ARG A 106 4.48 25.22 13.88
N ARG A 107 4.51 24.36 12.87
CA ARG A 107 4.33 22.93 13.06
C ARG A 107 5.63 22.32 13.60
N ASP A 108 5.54 21.59 14.70
CA ASP A 108 6.69 20.85 15.23
C ASP A 108 6.91 19.56 14.42
N PRO A 109 8.03 19.44 13.67
CA PRO A 109 8.33 18.25 12.89
C PRO A 109 8.50 16.98 13.75
N ASN A 110 8.75 17.12 15.06
CA ASN A 110 8.84 15.98 15.97
C ASN A 110 7.49 15.38 16.34
N LEU A 111 6.37 16.07 16.10
CA LEU A 111 5.04 15.64 16.52
C LEU A 111 4.04 15.62 15.34
N VAL A 112 4.53 15.25 14.16
CA VAL A 112 3.72 15.14 12.94
C VAL A 112 3.00 13.80 12.87
N GLY A 113 1.70 13.86 12.57
CA GLY A 113 0.81 12.73 12.35
C GLY A 113 -0.64 13.20 12.41
N VAL A 114 -1.54 12.40 11.85
CA VAL A 114 -2.97 12.75 11.71
C VAL A 114 -3.86 11.84 12.53
N LEU A 115 -3.33 10.71 13.00
CA LEU A 115 -4.03 9.81 13.90
C LEU A 115 -3.63 10.06 15.36
N THR A 116 -4.62 10.04 16.24
CA THR A 116 -4.51 10.04 17.70
C THR A 116 -5.19 8.78 18.23
N PRO A 117 -4.98 8.38 19.49
CA PRO A 117 -5.68 7.23 20.08
C PRO A 117 -7.20 7.26 19.84
N ASP A 118 -7.81 8.44 19.95
CA ASP A 118 -9.26 8.64 19.81
C ASP A 118 -9.81 8.39 18.41
N ASN A 119 -8.95 8.46 17.37
CA ASN A 119 -9.36 8.27 15.97
C ASN A 119 -8.65 7.10 15.28
N GLY A 120 -8.16 6.14 16.08
CA GLY A 120 -7.57 4.90 15.58
C GLY A 120 -6.05 4.93 15.42
N GLY A 121 -5.37 5.96 15.92
CA GLY A 121 -3.92 5.97 16.13
C GLY A 121 -3.49 5.15 17.35
N TYR A 122 -2.21 5.22 17.65
CA TYR A 122 -1.58 4.62 18.83
C TYR A 122 -1.29 5.69 19.88
N ASP A 123 -0.94 5.25 21.09
CA ASP A 123 -0.47 6.13 22.15
C ASP A 123 0.85 6.82 21.78
N ALA A 124 1.11 7.96 22.42
CA ALA A 124 2.30 8.77 22.14
C ALA A 124 3.61 8.00 22.39
N ASP A 125 3.61 7.01 23.28
CA ASP A 125 4.77 6.18 23.62
C ASP A 125 4.87 4.89 22.78
N GLN A 126 4.13 4.78 21.66
CA GLN A 126 4.09 3.58 20.78
C GLN A 126 5.46 3.02 20.36
N TRP A 127 6.50 3.87 20.34
CA TRP A 127 7.88 3.53 19.97
C TRP A 127 8.73 3.09 21.17
N GLY A 128 8.29 3.36 22.40
CA GLY A 128 9.06 3.20 23.63
C GLY A 128 10.45 3.83 23.51
N ASN A 129 11.48 3.09 23.92
CA ASN A 129 12.88 3.54 23.87
C ASN A 129 13.62 3.04 22.60
N VAL A 130 12.95 2.94 21.46
CA VAL A 130 13.61 2.53 20.20
C VAL A 130 14.59 3.62 19.74
N ASP A 131 15.75 3.23 19.23
CA ASP A 131 16.66 4.18 18.57
C ASP A 131 16.10 4.57 17.20
N GLY A 132 15.98 5.88 16.95
CA GLY A 132 15.39 6.42 15.74
C GLY A 132 16.14 6.04 14.46
N ARG A 133 17.46 5.83 14.52
CA ARG A 133 18.23 5.35 13.37
C ARG A 133 17.90 3.90 13.06
N PHE A 134 17.73 3.05 14.07
CA PHE A 134 17.26 1.68 13.87
C PHE A 134 15.89 1.65 13.19
N ALA A 135 14.91 2.42 13.70
CA ALA A 135 13.57 2.47 13.11
C ALA A 135 13.59 3.04 11.68
N SER A 136 14.38 4.08 11.43
CA SER A 136 14.60 4.66 10.10
C SER A 136 15.21 3.65 9.12
N THR A 137 16.30 2.98 9.49
CA THR A 137 16.91 1.93 8.65
C THR A 137 15.92 0.82 8.36
N LEU A 138 15.18 0.34 9.36
CA LEU A 138 14.17 -0.69 9.17
C LEU A 138 13.09 -0.24 8.17
N MET A 139 12.59 0.99 8.27
CA MET A 139 11.62 1.52 7.31
C MET A 139 12.18 1.60 5.88
N ARG A 140 13.43 2.05 5.70
CA ARG A 140 14.10 2.09 4.39
C ARG A 140 14.25 0.69 3.77
N ASP A 141 14.53 -0.30 4.60
CA ASP A 141 14.88 -1.65 4.14
C ASP A 141 13.67 -2.54 3.87
N ILE A 142 12.51 -2.29 4.51
CA ILE A 142 11.26 -3.01 4.20
C ILE A 142 10.98 -2.89 2.70
N LYS A 143 10.91 -4.00 1.97
CA LYS A 143 10.55 -4.03 0.55
C LYS A 143 9.06 -4.31 0.40
N ALA A 144 8.25 -3.25 0.52
CA ALA A 144 6.82 -3.32 0.26
C ALA A 144 6.57 -3.80 -1.19
N PRO A 145 5.46 -4.53 -1.45
CA PRO A 145 4.30 -4.71 -0.58
C PRO A 145 4.50 -5.78 0.51
N VAL A 146 3.59 -5.78 1.48
CA VAL A 146 3.53 -6.79 2.54
C VAL A 146 2.45 -7.82 2.22
N ALA A 147 2.64 -9.07 2.63
CA ALA A 147 1.77 -10.17 2.25
C ALA A 147 0.36 -10.01 2.82
N SER A 148 0.27 -9.48 4.04
CA SER A 148 -0.98 -9.29 4.75
C SER A 148 -1.55 -7.88 4.56
N ARG A 149 -2.79 -7.83 4.07
CA ARG A 149 -3.66 -6.65 4.07
C ARG A 149 -3.78 -6.04 5.47
N TRP A 150 -3.98 -6.88 6.48
CA TRP A 150 -4.15 -6.42 7.86
C TRP A 150 -2.84 -5.87 8.45
N ALA A 151 -1.70 -6.47 8.11
CA ALA A 151 -0.40 -5.89 8.48
C ALA A 151 -0.13 -4.55 7.79
N GLN A 152 -0.56 -4.38 6.55
CA GLN A 152 -0.49 -3.10 5.85
C GLN A 152 -1.36 -2.02 6.53
N ILE A 153 -2.59 -2.36 6.91
CA ILE A 153 -3.50 -1.44 7.63
C ILE A 153 -2.94 -1.06 8.99
N LEU A 154 -2.43 -2.04 9.75
CA LEU A 154 -1.74 -1.84 11.02
C LEU A 154 -0.56 -0.88 10.85
N LEU A 155 0.31 -1.15 9.88
CA LEU A 155 1.48 -0.33 9.61
C LEU A 155 1.11 1.10 9.19
N ARG A 156 0.11 1.29 8.32
CA ARG A 156 -0.40 2.62 7.96
C ARG A 156 -0.81 3.40 9.22
N ARG A 157 -1.55 2.77 10.14
CA ARG A 157 -1.98 3.42 11.38
C ARG A 157 -0.79 3.84 12.25
N VAL A 158 0.23 2.99 12.38
CA VAL A 158 1.47 3.32 13.08
C VAL A 158 2.19 4.51 12.44
N LEU A 159 2.36 4.51 11.12
CA LEU A 159 3.07 5.57 10.40
C LEU A 159 2.34 6.92 10.44
N LEU A 160 1.01 6.90 10.46
CA LEU A 160 0.18 8.11 10.54
C LEU A 160 -0.09 8.59 11.96
N THR A 161 0.25 7.81 12.98
CA THR A 161 0.03 8.21 14.37
C THR A 161 0.92 9.40 14.71
N ARG A 162 0.28 10.41 15.29
CA ARG A 162 0.91 11.58 15.87
C ARG A 162 1.61 11.19 17.17
N ALA A 163 2.92 10.99 17.09
CA ALA A 163 3.75 10.66 18.23
C ALA A 163 5.11 11.37 18.12
N PRO A 164 5.79 11.61 19.26
CA PRO A 164 7.15 12.14 19.25
C PRO A 164 8.09 11.30 18.38
N ALA A 165 8.94 11.97 17.61
CA ALA A 165 10.02 11.33 16.89
C ALA A 165 10.93 10.57 17.88
N PRO A 166 11.34 9.32 17.59
CA PRO A 166 12.25 8.58 18.46
C PRO A 166 13.61 9.30 18.59
N ALA A 167 14.31 9.07 19.70
CA ALA A 167 15.60 9.70 19.93
C ALA A 167 16.64 9.31 18.86
N GLY A 168 17.48 10.26 18.45
CA GLY A 168 18.59 10.02 17.53
C GLY A 168 18.27 10.18 16.03
N ILE A 169 17.11 10.73 15.69
CA ILE A 169 16.75 11.15 14.33
C ILE A 169 16.14 12.56 14.34
N ASP A 170 16.36 13.33 13.28
CA ASP A 170 15.70 14.62 13.05
C ASP A 170 14.19 14.41 12.77
N GLY A 171 13.34 15.32 13.27
CA GLY A 171 11.88 15.19 13.13
C GLY A 171 11.41 15.20 11.68
N ALA A 172 12.00 16.05 10.82
CA ALA A 172 11.64 16.13 9.42
C ALA A 172 12.13 14.89 8.65
N ASP A 173 13.35 14.41 8.93
CA ASP A 173 13.82 13.13 8.38
C ASP A 173 12.95 11.95 8.82
N TRP A 174 12.46 11.95 10.07
CA TRP A 174 11.53 10.95 10.59
C TRP A 174 10.18 10.98 9.86
N VAL A 175 9.64 12.17 9.59
CA VAL A 175 8.46 12.32 8.72
C VAL A 175 8.74 11.76 7.32
N ALA A 176 9.90 12.07 6.76
CA ALA A 176 10.30 11.60 5.43
C ALA A 176 10.33 10.07 5.36
N GLU A 177 10.85 9.36 6.37
CA GLU A 177 10.83 7.88 6.39
C GLU A 177 9.43 7.31 6.36
N ARG A 178 8.54 7.89 7.18
CA ARG A 178 7.16 7.41 7.31
C ARG A 178 6.40 7.64 6.00
N ALA A 179 6.51 8.83 5.43
CA ALA A 179 5.91 9.15 4.13
C ALA A 179 6.50 8.27 3.01
N TRP A 180 7.81 8.05 2.99
CA TRP A 180 8.46 7.18 2.00
C TRP A 180 7.98 5.73 2.06
N LEU A 181 7.80 5.18 3.26
CA LEU A 181 7.26 3.82 3.41
C LEU A 181 5.79 3.76 3.00
N LEU A 182 4.97 4.76 3.35
CA LEU A 182 3.58 4.87 2.89
C LEU A 182 3.48 4.88 1.36
N LEU A 183 4.32 5.65 0.66
CA LEU A 183 4.34 5.66 -0.81
C LEU A 183 4.56 4.26 -1.40
N ARG A 184 5.57 3.53 -0.89
CA ARG A 184 5.89 2.17 -1.35
C ARG A 184 4.84 1.13 -0.97
N MET A 185 3.99 1.43 0.00
CA MET A 185 2.79 0.64 0.33
C MET A 185 1.61 0.96 -0.58
N GLY A 186 1.65 2.03 -1.39
CA GLY A 186 0.53 2.47 -2.22
C GLY A 186 -0.32 3.59 -1.58
N GLU A 187 0.11 4.13 -0.44
CA GLU A 187 -0.63 5.08 0.39
C GLU A 187 -0.24 6.53 0.05
N ALA A 188 -0.53 6.97 -1.18
CA ALA A 188 -0.14 8.30 -1.67
C ALA A 188 -0.76 9.45 -0.86
N ASP A 189 -2.07 9.41 -0.59
CA ASP A 189 -2.72 10.48 0.19
C ASP A 189 -2.27 10.52 1.66
N PRO A 190 -2.16 9.38 2.37
CA PRO A 190 -1.51 9.35 3.68
C PRO A 190 -0.10 9.95 3.70
N ALA A 191 0.73 9.66 2.68
CA ALA A 191 2.05 10.27 2.58
C ALA A 191 1.95 11.80 2.41
N ARG A 192 1.02 12.29 1.58
CA ARG A 192 0.74 13.73 1.42
C ARG A 192 0.34 14.40 2.73
N MET A 193 -0.50 13.74 3.54
CA MET A 193 -0.89 14.25 4.86
C MET A 193 0.31 14.44 5.79
N LEU A 194 1.30 13.54 5.74
CA LEU A 194 2.52 13.68 6.54
C LEU A 194 3.44 14.78 6.01
N VAL A 195 3.65 14.83 4.68
CA VAL A 195 4.49 15.86 4.04
C VAL A 195 3.95 17.27 4.33
N ALA A 196 2.63 17.46 4.22
CA ALA A 196 1.97 18.73 4.53
C ALA A 196 2.01 19.10 6.03
N GLY A 197 2.36 18.16 6.91
CA GLY A 197 2.51 18.39 8.34
C GLY A 197 3.84 19.03 8.73
N VAL A 198 4.79 19.20 7.80
CA VAL A 198 6.08 19.85 8.02
C VAL A 198 6.10 21.17 7.26
N ASP A 199 6.57 22.23 7.89
CA ASP A 199 6.73 23.53 7.24
C ASP A 199 7.94 23.51 6.29
N VAL A 200 7.84 24.16 5.12
CA VAL A 200 8.84 24.04 4.03
C VAL A 200 10.23 24.55 4.45
N ASP A 201 10.30 25.54 5.33
CA ASP A 201 11.55 26.04 5.91
C ASP A 201 12.25 25.03 6.83
N ARG A 202 11.52 23.99 7.26
CA ARG A 202 12.03 22.87 8.07
C ARG A 202 12.34 21.63 7.23
N PHE A 203 12.17 21.68 5.90
CA PHE A 203 12.47 20.54 5.04
C PHE A 203 13.97 20.25 5.02
N THR A 204 14.32 19.00 5.32
CA THR A 204 15.64 18.44 5.01
C THR A 204 15.72 18.12 3.51
N PRO A 205 16.92 17.89 2.94
CA PRO A 205 17.05 17.43 1.56
C PRO A 205 16.19 16.19 1.26
N LYS A 206 16.10 15.27 2.22
CA LYS A 206 15.26 14.08 2.10
C LYS A 206 13.77 14.43 2.04
N MET A 207 13.31 15.42 2.80
CA MET A 207 11.91 15.87 2.72
C MET A 207 11.57 16.43 1.34
N PHE A 208 12.47 17.16 0.68
CA PHE A 208 12.25 17.59 -0.71
C PHE A 208 12.08 16.42 -1.68
N ASP A 209 12.94 15.41 -1.57
CA ASP A 209 12.83 14.20 -2.41
C ASP A 209 11.49 13.50 -2.17
N VAL A 210 11.12 13.25 -0.91
CA VAL A 210 9.87 12.57 -0.57
C VAL A 210 8.64 13.41 -0.96
N ALA A 211 8.70 14.73 -0.82
CA ALA A 211 7.61 15.62 -1.21
C ALA A 211 7.37 15.61 -2.73
N GLN A 212 8.44 15.65 -3.54
CA GLN A 212 8.34 15.51 -5.00
C GLN A 212 7.69 14.16 -5.36
N GLN A 213 8.15 13.08 -4.77
CA GLN A 213 7.60 11.74 -5.03
C GLN A 213 6.14 11.62 -4.59
N THR A 214 5.78 12.27 -3.49
CA THR A 214 4.40 12.31 -3.00
C THR A 214 3.48 13.04 -3.97
N ALA A 215 3.90 14.21 -4.47
CA ALA A 215 3.15 14.97 -5.47
C ALA A 215 2.90 14.15 -6.74
N LEU A 216 3.94 13.47 -7.24
CA LEU A 216 3.88 12.59 -8.40
C LEU A 216 2.99 11.36 -8.16
N ALA A 217 3.08 10.71 -7.00
CA ALA A 217 2.24 9.57 -6.65
C ALA A 217 0.75 9.94 -6.51
N THR A 218 0.45 11.18 -6.09
CA THR A 218 -0.93 11.72 -6.08
C THR A 218 -1.35 12.30 -7.43
N ALA A 219 -0.48 12.26 -8.46
CA ALA A 219 -0.67 12.88 -9.76
C ALA A 219 -1.11 14.37 -9.67
N ASP A 220 -0.51 15.09 -8.72
CA ASP A 220 -0.73 16.51 -8.46
C ASP A 220 0.61 17.28 -8.57
N PRO A 221 1.05 17.63 -9.79
CA PRO A 221 2.30 18.36 -9.97
C PRO A 221 2.28 19.77 -9.35
N ALA A 222 1.10 20.37 -9.16
CA ALA A 222 0.98 21.69 -8.54
C ALA A 222 1.37 21.68 -7.05
N ALA A 223 1.26 20.52 -6.38
CA ALA A 223 1.71 20.35 -5.00
C ALA A 223 3.22 20.61 -4.81
N MET A 224 4.01 20.63 -5.88
CA MET A 224 5.45 20.94 -5.80
C MET A 224 5.76 22.45 -5.85
N CYS A 225 4.81 23.30 -6.23
CA CYS A 225 5.07 24.73 -6.45
C CYS A 225 5.49 25.51 -5.20
N PRO A 226 4.93 25.27 -4.01
CA PRO A 226 5.43 25.92 -2.79
C PRO A 226 6.88 25.55 -2.42
N LEU A 227 7.44 24.51 -3.05
CA LEU A 227 8.77 23.97 -2.72
C LEU A 227 9.88 24.61 -3.56
N THR A 228 9.57 25.21 -4.72
CA THR A 228 10.57 25.56 -5.75
C THR A 228 11.63 26.55 -5.30
N ASP A 229 11.28 27.43 -4.35
CA ASP A 229 12.16 28.50 -3.86
C ASP A 229 13.12 28.02 -2.76
N HIS A 230 12.85 26.86 -2.18
CA HIS A 230 13.58 26.30 -1.04
C HIS A 230 14.37 25.03 -1.39
N VAL A 231 14.33 24.60 -2.65
CA VAL A 231 15.01 23.39 -3.12
C VAL A 231 16.52 23.49 -2.85
N PRO A 232 17.12 22.54 -2.11
CA PRO A 232 18.54 22.58 -1.81
C PRO A 232 19.37 22.27 -3.05
N ALA A 233 20.58 22.82 -3.13
CA ALA A 233 21.51 22.58 -4.24
C ALA A 233 21.90 21.10 -4.42
N SER A 234 21.74 20.28 -3.38
CA SER A 234 21.99 18.84 -3.42
C SER A 234 20.89 18.02 -4.11
N ALA A 235 19.70 18.58 -4.33
CA ALA A 235 18.61 17.91 -5.04
C ALA A 235 18.88 17.85 -6.56
N ASP A 236 18.16 16.97 -7.27
CA ASP A 236 18.23 16.91 -8.73
C ASP A 236 17.69 18.21 -9.36
N GLN A 237 18.60 19.09 -9.74
CA GLN A 237 18.25 20.38 -10.33
C GLN A 237 17.53 20.23 -11.67
N THR A 238 17.66 19.10 -12.36
CA THR A 238 17.03 18.89 -13.67
C THR A 238 15.52 18.73 -13.53
N SER A 239 15.06 17.81 -12.67
CA SER A 239 13.62 17.66 -12.39
C SER A 239 13.04 18.94 -11.80
N TRP A 240 13.74 19.60 -10.88
CA TRP A 240 13.27 20.85 -10.26
C TRP A 240 13.24 22.05 -11.22
N ASP A 241 14.10 22.11 -12.24
CA ASP A 241 13.98 23.09 -13.34
C ASP A 241 12.66 22.88 -14.10
N LEU A 242 12.29 21.64 -14.41
CA LEU A 242 11.01 21.35 -15.06
C LEU A 242 9.82 21.65 -14.15
N VAL A 243 9.93 21.39 -12.84
CA VAL A 243 8.91 21.79 -11.86
C VAL A 243 8.74 23.31 -11.85
N ARG A 244 9.82 24.08 -11.83
CA ARG A 244 9.75 25.56 -11.94
C ARG A 244 9.03 26.00 -13.21
N ALA A 245 9.27 25.35 -14.34
CA ALA A 245 8.53 25.64 -15.58
C ALA A 245 7.03 25.34 -15.46
N MET A 246 6.67 24.17 -14.90
CA MET A 246 5.27 23.80 -14.66
C MET A 246 4.58 24.81 -13.75
N CYS A 247 5.22 25.21 -12.66
CA CYS A 247 4.67 26.18 -11.72
C CYS A 247 4.51 27.58 -12.32
N ALA A 248 5.52 28.06 -13.07
CA ALA A 248 5.40 29.32 -13.81
C ALA A 248 4.19 29.30 -14.77
N ALA A 249 3.98 28.19 -15.49
CA ALA A 249 2.85 28.04 -16.39
C ALA A 249 1.49 28.02 -15.66
N LEU A 250 1.40 27.30 -14.53
CA LEU A 250 0.19 27.26 -13.69
C LEU A 250 -0.15 28.63 -13.09
N SER A 251 0.85 29.45 -12.81
CA SER A 251 0.69 30.86 -12.39
C SER A 251 0.45 31.84 -13.55
N GLY A 252 0.39 31.36 -14.80
CA GLY A 252 0.14 32.18 -15.99
C GLY A 252 1.38 32.82 -16.62
N ASP A 253 2.57 32.65 -16.04
CA ASP A 253 3.85 33.12 -16.61
C ASP A 253 4.38 32.13 -17.66
N ASN A 254 3.68 32.09 -18.79
CA ASN A 254 4.01 31.25 -19.93
C ASN A 254 5.35 31.61 -20.59
N GLY A 255 5.82 32.86 -20.44
CA GLY A 255 7.10 33.32 -20.98
C GLY A 255 8.28 32.69 -20.25
N THR A 256 8.27 32.74 -18.92
CA THR A 256 9.27 32.08 -18.08
C THR A 256 9.20 30.57 -18.23
N ALA A 257 8.00 29.98 -18.23
CA ALA A 257 7.83 28.54 -18.42
C ALA A 257 8.46 28.04 -19.74
N GLY A 258 8.18 28.73 -20.85
CA GLY A 258 8.76 28.41 -22.15
C GLY A 258 10.28 28.54 -22.17
N ALA A 259 10.83 29.61 -21.59
CA ALA A 259 12.27 29.84 -21.53
C ALA A 259 13.01 28.74 -20.75
N ILE A 260 12.44 28.28 -19.62
CA ILE A 260 13.02 27.20 -18.82
C ILE A 260 13.01 25.87 -19.59
N VAL A 261 11.88 25.54 -20.24
CA VAL A 261 11.75 24.33 -21.08
C VAL A 261 12.77 24.34 -22.23
N ASP A 262 12.86 25.45 -22.97
CA ASP A 262 13.78 25.57 -24.10
C ASP A 262 15.24 25.48 -23.62
N ALA A 263 15.56 26.06 -22.46
CA ALA A 263 16.89 25.92 -21.86
C ALA A 263 17.21 24.47 -21.44
N ALA A 264 16.25 23.75 -20.83
CA ALA A 264 16.41 22.34 -20.46
C ALA A 264 16.66 21.47 -21.69
N ARG A 265 15.94 21.73 -22.79
CA ARG A 265 16.10 21.08 -24.10
C ARG A 265 17.46 21.39 -24.72
N HIS A 266 17.84 22.66 -24.81
CA HIS A 266 19.11 23.08 -25.43
C HIS A 266 20.35 22.53 -24.71
N ARG A 267 20.30 22.46 -23.37
CA ARG A 267 21.38 21.88 -22.56
C ARG A 267 21.38 20.35 -22.60
N GLY A 268 20.35 19.74 -23.18
CA GLY A 268 20.19 18.29 -23.27
C GLY A 268 20.07 17.59 -21.93
N ARG A 269 19.65 18.30 -20.87
CA ARG A 269 19.55 17.80 -19.48
C ARG A 269 18.29 16.97 -19.26
N ALA A 270 17.21 17.28 -19.96
CA ALA A 270 15.99 16.47 -20.00
C ALA A 270 15.67 16.13 -21.46
N ARG A 271 15.24 14.89 -21.74
CA ARG A 271 14.96 14.39 -23.09
C ARG A 271 13.80 13.39 -23.06
N GLY A 272 13.30 13.06 -24.26
CA GLY A 272 12.32 12.00 -24.44
C GLY A 272 10.99 12.29 -23.75
N ILE A 273 10.31 11.22 -23.34
CA ILE A 273 8.96 11.29 -22.79
C ILE A 273 8.86 12.13 -21.51
N ASP A 274 9.90 12.13 -20.66
CA ASP A 274 9.87 12.83 -19.38
C ASP A 274 9.81 14.35 -19.56
N LEU A 275 10.56 14.87 -20.56
CA LEU A 275 10.45 16.27 -20.97
C LEU A 275 9.09 16.55 -21.63
N LEU A 276 8.64 15.69 -22.55
CA LEU A 276 7.37 15.90 -23.26
C LEU A 276 6.16 15.92 -22.31
N LEU A 277 6.16 15.09 -21.26
CA LEU A 277 5.12 15.12 -20.23
C LEU A 277 5.13 16.43 -19.45
N ALA A 278 6.31 16.92 -19.04
CA ALA A 278 6.44 18.22 -18.38
C ALA A 278 5.99 19.38 -19.27
N GLU A 279 6.38 19.36 -20.54
CA GLU A 279 5.94 20.34 -21.53
C GLU A 279 4.42 20.29 -21.71
N LYS A 280 3.80 19.11 -21.64
CA LYS A 280 2.34 18.98 -21.75
C LYS A 280 1.62 19.59 -20.57
N VAL A 281 2.15 19.44 -19.35
CA VAL A 281 1.65 20.15 -18.16
C VAL A 281 1.76 21.66 -18.35
N VAL A 282 2.92 22.15 -18.81
CA VAL A 282 3.12 23.58 -19.16
C VAL A 282 2.11 24.05 -20.22
N GLY A 283 1.79 23.20 -21.20
CA GLY A 283 0.82 23.51 -22.26
C GLY A 283 -0.62 23.70 -21.77
N VAL A 284 -1.01 23.01 -20.70
CA VAL A 284 -2.32 23.21 -20.05
C VAL A 284 -2.45 24.61 -19.43
N GLY A 285 -1.35 25.20 -18.96
CA GLY A 285 -1.28 26.55 -18.35
C GLY A 285 -1.41 27.74 -19.33
N GLY A 286 -1.68 27.49 -20.61
CA GLY A 286 -1.93 28.53 -21.62
C GLY A 286 -0.90 28.62 -22.75
N ALA A 287 0.20 27.87 -22.68
CA ALA A 287 1.12 27.71 -23.79
C ALA A 287 0.49 26.81 -24.87
N ARG A 288 0.03 27.39 -25.99
CA ARG A 288 -0.67 26.71 -27.10
C ARG A 288 0.20 25.73 -27.92
N ARG A 289 1.03 24.90 -27.30
CA ARG A 289 1.82 23.87 -27.98
C ARG A 289 1.12 22.52 -27.83
N ALA A 290 0.58 22.01 -28.93
CA ALA A 290 0.00 20.67 -28.96
C ALA A 290 1.12 19.63 -28.87
N ILE A 291 1.21 18.94 -27.73
CA ILE A 291 2.24 17.93 -27.46
C ILE A 291 1.59 16.55 -27.53
N ASN A 292 2.02 15.77 -28.52
CA ASN A 292 1.67 14.36 -28.64
C ASN A 292 2.63 13.54 -27.76
N ILE A 293 2.08 12.66 -26.93
CA ILE A 293 2.88 11.75 -26.10
C ILE A 293 2.87 10.39 -26.77
N GLU A 294 4.05 9.91 -27.12
CA GLU A 294 4.25 8.57 -27.67
C GLU A 294 5.04 7.72 -26.66
N TRP A 295 4.51 6.55 -26.34
CA TRP A 295 5.13 5.60 -25.41
C TRP A 295 6.08 4.61 -26.11
N THR A 296 6.27 4.74 -27.42
CA THR A 296 7.14 3.87 -28.21
C THR A 296 8.59 3.97 -27.71
N GLY A 297 9.21 2.84 -27.38
CA GLY A 297 10.58 2.78 -26.86
C GLY A 297 10.72 3.21 -25.39
N VAL A 298 9.60 3.30 -24.65
CA VAL A 298 9.60 3.48 -23.21
C VAL A 298 9.51 2.11 -22.55
N ASP A 299 10.55 1.71 -21.83
CA ASP A 299 10.66 0.36 -21.27
C ASP A 299 10.22 0.26 -19.80
N ASN A 300 10.03 1.40 -19.12
CA ASN A 300 9.71 1.43 -17.69
C ASN A 300 8.78 2.58 -17.30
N LEU A 301 7.91 2.34 -16.32
CA LEU A 301 7.13 3.37 -15.66
C LEU A 301 7.93 3.97 -14.49
N THR A 302 7.95 5.29 -14.37
CA THR A 302 8.54 6.02 -13.23
C THR A 302 7.47 6.83 -12.52
N ALA A 303 7.71 7.28 -11.29
CA ALA A 303 6.79 8.19 -10.61
C ALA A 303 6.55 9.48 -11.41
N TRP A 304 7.59 10.00 -12.08
CA TRP A 304 7.47 11.15 -12.99
C TRP A 304 6.49 10.87 -14.13
N ARG A 305 6.68 9.75 -14.85
CA ARG A 305 5.80 9.33 -15.95
C ARG A 305 4.38 9.08 -15.49
N PHE A 306 4.22 8.38 -14.37
CA PHE A 306 2.92 8.10 -13.76
C PHE A 306 2.20 9.40 -13.38
N GLY A 307 2.84 10.25 -12.59
CA GLY A 307 2.23 11.45 -12.02
C GLY A 307 1.85 12.46 -13.07
N LEU A 308 2.77 12.77 -13.99
CA LEU A 308 2.49 13.76 -15.03
C LEU A 308 1.50 13.25 -16.07
N ALA A 309 1.59 11.98 -16.49
CA ALA A 309 0.64 11.44 -17.47
C ALA A 309 -0.79 11.47 -16.92
N ASN A 310 -1.01 11.02 -15.69
CA ASN A 310 -2.34 11.08 -15.07
C ASN A 310 -2.81 12.53 -14.83
N ALA A 311 -1.93 13.44 -14.42
CA ALA A 311 -2.27 14.85 -14.21
C ALA A 311 -2.81 15.54 -15.49
N VAL A 312 -2.32 15.15 -16.67
CA VAL A 312 -2.78 15.68 -17.97
C VAL A 312 -3.65 14.69 -18.76
N ASN A 313 -4.22 13.70 -18.08
CA ASN A 313 -5.12 12.69 -18.65
C ASN A 313 -4.55 12.01 -19.92
N VAL A 314 -3.26 11.64 -19.89
CA VAL A 314 -2.60 10.83 -20.91
C VAL A 314 -2.66 9.36 -20.46
N PRO A 315 -3.34 8.48 -21.21
CA PRO A 315 -3.39 7.06 -20.88
C PRO A 315 -2.00 6.42 -20.86
N ILE A 316 -1.73 5.65 -19.81
CA ILE A 316 -0.50 4.86 -19.64
C ILE A 316 -0.77 3.45 -20.17
N PRO A 317 0.06 2.91 -21.08
CA PRO A 317 -0.06 1.53 -21.55
C PRO A 317 -0.01 0.52 -20.41
N ALA A 318 -0.92 -0.46 -20.42
CA ALA A 318 -1.01 -1.49 -19.38
C ALA A 318 0.31 -2.25 -19.15
N ALA A 319 1.06 -2.55 -20.22
CA ALA A 319 2.35 -3.24 -20.14
C ALA A 319 3.41 -2.48 -19.32
N LEU A 320 3.29 -1.16 -19.16
CA LEU A 320 4.22 -0.40 -18.32
C LEU A 320 3.97 -0.61 -16.82
N PHE A 321 2.76 -0.99 -16.42
CA PHE A 321 2.49 -1.33 -15.02
C PHE A 321 3.20 -2.63 -14.60
N ASP A 322 3.50 -3.53 -15.53
CA ASP A 322 4.29 -4.74 -15.28
C ASP A 322 5.76 -4.44 -14.91
N THR A 323 6.22 -3.21 -15.13
CA THR A 323 7.60 -2.76 -14.87
C THR A 323 7.79 -2.19 -13.46
N VAL A 324 6.68 -2.03 -12.72
CA VAL A 324 6.65 -1.44 -11.38
C VAL A 324 5.95 -2.36 -10.39
N GLY A 325 6.07 -2.04 -9.10
CA GLY A 325 5.34 -2.76 -8.06
C GLY A 325 3.85 -2.43 -8.08
N PRO A 326 2.98 -3.32 -7.56
CA PRO A 326 1.53 -3.12 -7.54
C PRO A 326 1.06 -1.96 -6.64
N HIS A 327 1.96 -1.31 -5.90
CA HIS A 327 1.64 -0.07 -5.20
C HIS A 327 1.26 1.08 -6.16
N VAL A 328 1.76 1.06 -7.40
CA VAL A 328 1.43 2.07 -8.42
C VAL A 328 0.00 1.90 -8.94
N GLU A 329 -0.51 0.66 -8.99
CA GLU A 329 -1.94 0.39 -9.21
C GLU A 329 -2.79 1.01 -8.09
N ALA A 330 -2.36 0.90 -6.84
CA ALA A 330 -3.05 1.55 -5.74
C ALA A 330 -3.03 3.09 -5.84
N TRP A 331 -1.95 3.69 -6.33
CA TRP A 331 -1.91 5.12 -6.67
C TRP A 331 -2.94 5.46 -7.75
N GLN A 332 -3.03 4.64 -8.81
CA GLN A 332 -3.99 4.86 -9.90
C GLN A 332 -5.44 4.80 -9.40
N TYR A 333 -5.76 3.89 -8.47
CA TYR A 333 -7.07 3.86 -7.82
C TYR A 333 -7.40 5.18 -7.10
N ARG A 334 -6.42 5.81 -6.43
CA ARG A 334 -6.63 7.04 -5.65
C ARG A 334 -6.74 8.30 -6.51
N ALA A 335 -6.33 8.24 -7.77
CA ALA A 335 -6.30 9.35 -8.71
C ALA A 335 -7.73 9.74 -9.18
N PRO A 336 -8.34 10.84 -8.67
CA PRO A 336 -9.75 11.14 -8.89
C PRO A 336 -10.06 11.64 -10.32
N MET A 337 -9.05 12.11 -11.04
CA MET A 337 -9.15 12.54 -12.44
C MET A 337 -9.37 11.37 -13.41
N ILE A 338 -9.12 10.13 -12.97
CA ILE A 338 -9.38 8.91 -13.73
C ILE A 338 -10.84 8.49 -13.55
N SER A 339 -11.50 8.04 -14.63
CA SER A 339 -12.90 7.63 -14.56
C SER A 339 -13.14 6.48 -13.57
N SER A 340 -14.37 6.34 -13.10
CA SER A 340 -14.79 5.26 -12.18
C SER A 340 -14.50 3.87 -12.77
N ASP A 341 -14.86 3.66 -14.03
CA ASP A 341 -14.64 2.40 -14.77
C ASP A 341 -13.15 2.03 -14.89
N GLN A 342 -12.31 2.99 -15.28
CA GLN A 342 -10.87 2.77 -15.41
C GLN A 342 -10.18 2.46 -14.07
N ARG A 343 -10.80 2.82 -12.94
CA ARG A 343 -10.27 2.56 -11.60
C ARG A 343 -10.67 1.19 -11.03
N LEU A 344 -11.52 0.40 -11.71
CA LEU A 344 -12.01 -0.88 -11.16
C LEU A 344 -10.93 -1.96 -11.00
N VAL A 345 -10.03 -2.11 -11.98
CA VAL A 345 -8.89 -3.03 -11.89
C VAL A 345 -7.89 -2.55 -10.83
N PRO A 346 -7.43 -1.28 -10.86
CA PRO A 346 -6.61 -0.70 -9.80
C PRO A 346 -7.20 -0.86 -8.38
N ALA A 347 -8.52 -0.73 -8.25
CA ALA A 347 -9.21 -0.91 -6.97
C ALA A 347 -9.09 -2.34 -6.42
N SER A 348 -9.01 -3.35 -7.28
CA SER A 348 -8.82 -4.75 -6.87
C SER A 348 -7.44 -4.94 -6.22
N TRP A 349 -6.40 -4.33 -6.80
CA TRP A 349 -5.07 -4.26 -6.20
C TRP A 349 -5.09 -3.48 -4.88
N ALA A 350 -5.66 -2.27 -4.88
CA ALA A 350 -5.75 -1.43 -3.69
C ALA A 350 -6.47 -2.13 -2.52
N ALA A 351 -7.54 -2.88 -2.81
CA ALA A 351 -8.31 -3.65 -1.82
C ALA A 351 -7.47 -4.79 -1.24
N SER A 352 -6.76 -5.51 -2.10
CA SER A 352 -5.90 -6.64 -1.72
C SER A 352 -4.69 -6.21 -0.91
N LEU A 353 -4.12 -5.03 -1.19
CA LEU A 353 -3.01 -4.45 -0.43
C LEU A 353 -3.47 -3.86 0.91
N GLY A 354 -4.72 -3.41 1.03
CA GLY A 354 -5.24 -2.77 2.26
C GLY A 354 -5.27 -1.25 2.21
N VAL A 355 -4.95 -0.67 1.06
CA VAL A 355 -5.14 0.76 0.74
C VAL A 355 -6.63 1.09 0.71
N LEU A 356 -7.44 0.22 0.09
CA LEU A 356 -8.88 0.40 -0.08
C LEU A 356 -9.70 -0.36 0.99
N SER A 357 -10.67 0.34 1.59
CA SER A 357 -11.63 -0.22 2.54
C SER A 357 -12.81 -0.89 1.83
N ASN A 358 -13.54 -1.78 2.52
CA ASN A 358 -14.79 -2.34 1.97
C ASN A 358 -15.80 -1.24 1.60
N ALA A 359 -15.92 -0.18 2.40
CA ALA A 359 -16.89 0.90 2.14
C ALA A 359 -16.57 1.60 0.81
N ALA A 360 -15.35 2.11 0.68
CA ALA A 360 -14.95 2.84 -0.50
C ALA A 360 -14.86 1.94 -1.76
N TYR A 361 -14.69 0.62 -1.59
CA TYR A 361 -14.77 -0.31 -2.72
C TYR A 361 -16.22 -0.49 -3.21
N VAL A 362 -17.17 -0.65 -2.29
CA VAL A 362 -18.60 -0.68 -2.61
C VAL A 362 -19.02 0.64 -3.28
N ASP A 363 -18.57 1.78 -2.76
CA ASP A 363 -18.88 3.10 -3.32
C ASP A 363 -18.38 3.26 -4.76
N LEU A 364 -17.13 2.86 -5.04
CA LEU A 364 -16.58 2.91 -6.40
C LEU A 364 -17.35 1.99 -7.36
N ILE A 365 -17.65 0.76 -6.94
CA ILE A 365 -18.41 -0.20 -7.75
C ILE A 365 -19.84 0.31 -7.99
N GLY A 366 -20.46 0.93 -6.99
CA GLY A 366 -21.76 1.58 -7.12
C GLY A 366 -21.74 2.74 -8.10
N ARG A 367 -20.70 3.60 -8.05
CA ARG A 367 -20.56 4.70 -9.00
C ARG A 367 -20.33 4.21 -10.43
N ALA A 368 -19.48 3.19 -10.63
CA ALA A 368 -19.28 2.59 -11.94
C ALA A 368 -20.55 1.90 -12.48
N TYR A 369 -21.39 1.35 -11.60
CA TYR A 369 -22.68 0.77 -11.96
C TYR A 369 -23.69 1.81 -12.45
N GLU A 370 -23.73 2.99 -11.84
CA GLU A 370 -24.58 4.10 -12.29
C GLU A 370 -24.17 4.64 -13.66
N ASP A 371 -22.88 4.57 -13.98
CA ASP A 371 -22.31 5.01 -15.26
C ASP A 371 -22.36 3.91 -16.34
N ALA A 372 -22.79 2.70 -16.00
CA ALA A 372 -22.76 1.55 -16.90
C ALA A 372 -23.81 1.62 -18.02
N ASP A 373 -23.48 1.01 -19.17
CA ASP A 373 -24.41 0.88 -20.30
C ASP A 373 -25.64 0.04 -19.89
N PRO A 374 -26.87 0.58 -20.01
CA PRO A 374 -28.10 -0.14 -19.69
C PRO A 374 -28.22 -1.52 -20.36
N ASP A 375 -27.65 -1.70 -21.56
CA ASP A 375 -27.74 -2.96 -22.31
C ASP A 375 -26.83 -4.06 -21.75
N THR A 376 -25.82 -3.71 -20.95
CA THR A 376 -24.85 -4.67 -20.36
C THR A 376 -24.83 -4.64 -18.84
N ILE A 377 -25.75 -3.91 -18.23
CA ILE A 377 -25.75 -3.61 -16.80
C ILE A 377 -25.80 -4.87 -15.93
N GLU A 378 -26.51 -5.91 -16.36
CA GLU A 378 -26.69 -7.17 -15.63
C GLU A 378 -25.39 -7.99 -15.49
N ASP A 379 -24.45 -7.80 -16.42
CA ASP A 379 -23.15 -8.48 -16.39
C ASP A 379 -22.14 -7.82 -15.44
N THR A 380 -22.42 -6.59 -15.01
CA THR A 380 -21.51 -5.80 -14.19
C THR A 380 -21.36 -6.36 -12.78
N ALA A 381 -20.19 -6.13 -12.18
CA ALA A 381 -19.97 -6.45 -10.77
C ALA A 381 -20.92 -5.67 -9.84
N GLY A 382 -21.33 -4.45 -10.23
CA GLY A 382 -22.24 -3.63 -9.45
C GLY A 382 -23.66 -4.16 -9.39
N PHE A 383 -24.19 -4.69 -10.50
CA PHE A 383 -25.49 -5.37 -10.50
C PHE A 383 -25.50 -6.57 -9.55
N ARG A 384 -24.48 -7.42 -9.64
CA ARG A 384 -24.32 -8.60 -8.77
C ARG A 384 -24.16 -8.17 -7.32
N LEU A 385 -23.37 -7.14 -7.05
CA LEU A 385 -23.21 -6.61 -5.70
C LEU A 385 -24.54 -6.12 -5.14
N ARG A 386 -25.32 -5.36 -5.92
CA ARG A 386 -26.67 -4.92 -5.52
C ARG A 386 -27.55 -6.10 -5.11
N ASN A 387 -27.59 -7.16 -5.92
CA ASN A 387 -28.38 -8.35 -5.61
C ASN A 387 -27.89 -9.06 -4.33
N ALA A 388 -26.58 -9.14 -4.11
CA ALA A 388 -26.01 -9.68 -2.86
C ALA A 388 -26.45 -8.89 -1.62
N TYR A 389 -26.72 -7.59 -1.74
CA TYR A 389 -27.23 -6.75 -0.65
C TYR A 389 -28.75 -6.82 -0.47
N SER A 390 -29.51 -6.86 -1.57
CA SER A 390 -30.93 -6.48 -1.56
C SER A 390 -31.88 -7.40 -2.31
N ALA A 391 -31.45 -8.54 -2.87
CA ALA A 391 -32.39 -9.48 -3.46
C ALA A 391 -33.40 -9.96 -2.41
N ASP A 392 -34.66 -10.22 -2.78
CA ASP A 392 -35.69 -10.61 -1.81
C ASP A 392 -35.47 -12.04 -1.30
N ASP A 393 -35.08 -12.95 -2.19
CA ASP A 393 -34.76 -14.34 -1.86
C ASP A 393 -33.32 -14.45 -1.30
N PRO A 394 -33.13 -15.02 -0.10
CA PRO A 394 -31.80 -15.35 0.42
C PRO A 394 -30.94 -16.19 -0.54
N ALA A 395 -31.53 -17.09 -1.33
CA ALA A 395 -30.81 -17.89 -2.32
C ALA A 395 -30.20 -17.03 -3.43
N ASP A 396 -30.93 -16.01 -3.90
CA ASP A 396 -30.44 -15.07 -4.92
C ASP A 396 -29.28 -14.21 -4.38
N ARG A 397 -29.32 -13.85 -3.10
CA ARG A 397 -28.20 -13.14 -2.45
C ARG A 397 -26.94 -14.01 -2.43
N ILE A 398 -27.08 -15.29 -2.10
CA ILE A 398 -25.97 -16.25 -2.07
C ILE A 398 -25.43 -16.49 -3.47
N GLU A 399 -26.29 -16.66 -4.47
CA GLU A 399 -25.84 -16.89 -5.85
C GLU A 399 -25.08 -15.68 -6.42
N ALA A 400 -25.52 -14.47 -6.07
CA ALA A 400 -24.79 -13.26 -6.41
C ALA A 400 -23.38 -13.22 -5.76
N LEU A 401 -23.27 -13.62 -4.49
CA LEU A 401 -21.98 -13.74 -3.79
C LEU A 401 -21.08 -14.81 -4.44
N ARG A 402 -21.62 -16.01 -4.71
CA ARG A 402 -20.91 -17.11 -5.37
C ARG A 402 -20.35 -16.65 -6.71
N THR A 403 -21.13 -15.95 -7.51
CA THR A 403 -20.67 -15.47 -8.80
C THR A 403 -19.58 -14.42 -8.67
N LEU A 404 -19.71 -13.48 -7.72
CA LEU A 404 -18.67 -12.49 -7.46
C LEU A 404 -17.35 -13.14 -7.05
N TRP A 405 -17.38 -14.26 -6.31
CA TRP A 405 -16.16 -14.97 -5.90
C TRP A 405 -15.57 -15.88 -6.97
N SER A 406 -16.38 -16.42 -7.89
CA SER A 406 -15.93 -17.38 -8.91
C SER A 406 -15.53 -16.73 -10.24
N GLN A 407 -16.08 -15.55 -10.56
CA GLN A 407 -15.76 -14.82 -11.80
C GLN A 407 -14.27 -14.44 -11.94
N PRO A 408 -13.56 -13.98 -10.89
CA PRO A 408 -12.17 -13.57 -11.03
C PRO A 408 -11.22 -14.74 -11.23
N LYS A 409 -10.18 -14.52 -12.04
CA LYS A 409 -9.26 -15.59 -12.46
C LYS A 409 -8.01 -15.64 -11.60
N THR A 410 -7.54 -14.49 -11.14
CA THR A 410 -6.33 -14.39 -10.33
C THR A 410 -6.64 -14.51 -8.84
N ASP A 411 -5.70 -15.04 -8.05
CA ASP A 411 -5.86 -15.16 -6.59
C ASP A 411 -6.01 -13.79 -5.92
N MET A 412 -5.36 -12.75 -6.48
CA MET A 412 -5.50 -11.37 -6.05
C MET A 412 -6.94 -10.87 -6.22
N GLU A 413 -7.52 -11.00 -7.42
CA GLU A 413 -8.89 -10.52 -7.65
C GLU A 413 -9.92 -11.31 -6.84
N LYS A 414 -9.72 -12.63 -6.67
CA LYS A 414 -10.57 -13.45 -5.80
C LYS A 414 -10.58 -12.92 -4.38
N TYR A 415 -9.39 -12.60 -3.83
CA TYR A 415 -9.30 -11.99 -2.52
C TYR A 415 -9.92 -10.59 -2.47
N ALA A 416 -9.73 -9.76 -3.50
CA ALA A 416 -10.39 -8.45 -3.62
C ALA A 416 -11.91 -8.58 -3.59
N ARG A 417 -12.49 -9.62 -4.20
CA ARG A 417 -13.93 -9.88 -4.14
C ARG A 417 -14.41 -10.27 -2.76
N LEU A 418 -13.63 -11.04 -1.98
CA LEU A 418 -13.93 -11.26 -0.57
C LEU A 418 -13.95 -9.93 0.22
N VAL A 419 -13.03 -9.01 -0.08
CA VAL A 419 -13.04 -7.64 0.49
C VAL A 419 -14.28 -6.87 0.09
N LEU A 420 -14.67 -6.90 -1.19
CA LEU A 420 -15.85 -6.20 -1.71
C LEU A 420 -17.15 -6.68 -1.05
N THR A 421 -17.28 -7.99 -0.85
CA THR A 421 -18.54 -8.61 -0.42
C THR A 421 -18.74 -8.66 1.09
N ALA A 422 -17.74 -8.26 1.90
CA ALA A 422 -17.76 -8.48 3.36
C ALA A 422 -19.04 -8.04 4.07
N ARG A 423 -19.56 -6.83 3.77
CA ARG A 423 -20.81 -6.32 4.36
C ARG A 423 -22.08 -6.90 3.74
N ALA A 424 -22.02 -7.44 2.52
CA ALA A 424 -23.11 -8.23 1.95
C ALA A 424 -23.17 -9.61 2.63
N ALA A 425 -22.03 -10.28 2.80
CA ALA A 425 -21.91 -11.54 3.53
C ALA A 425 -22.45 -11.43 4.97
N ALA A 426 -22.27 -10.28 5.64
CA ALA A 426 -22.81 -10.04 6.99
C ALA A 426 -24.36 -10.03 7.08
N ARG A 427 -25.06 -9.94 5.94
CA ARG A 427 -26.53 -10.03 5.86
C ARG A 427 -27.04 -11.46 5.72
N VAL A 428 -26.15 -12.42 5.47
CA VAL A 428 -26.52 -13.83 5.37
C VAL A 428 -26.66 -14.40 6.78
N ALA A 429 -27.83 -14.97 7.07
CA ALA A 429 -28.05 -15.70 8.31
C ALA A 429 -27.34 -17.06 8.25
N PRO A 430 -26.58 -17.44 9.29
CA PRO A 430 -25.98 -18.78 9.35
C PRO A 430 -27.07 -19.87 9.31
N GLY A 431 -26.84 -20.90 8.51
CA GLY A 431 -27.73 -22.04 8.38
C GLY A 431 -27.06 -23.19 7.63
N GLU A 432 -27.56 -24.41 7.85
CA GLU A 432 -27.04 -25.63 7.21
C GLU A 432 -27.18 -25.58 5.67
N ASP A 433 -28.22 -24.92 5.16
CA ASP A 433 -28.44 -24.72 3.72
C ASP A 433 -27.29 -23.99 3.01
N TYR A 434 -26.44 -23.29 3.77
CA TYR A 434 -25.30 -22.52 3.27
C TYR A 434 -23.96 -23.01 3.86
N ALA A 435 -23.91 -24.25 4.36
CA ALA A 435 -22.70 -24.84 4.92
C ALA A 435 -21.53 -24.82 3.91
N ASP A 436 -21.80 -25.14 2.64
CA ASP A 436 -20.79 -25.14 1.57
C ASP A 436 -20.21 -23.74 1.28
N ASP A 437 -20.97 -22.67 1.56
CA ASP A 437 -20.54 -21.29 1.39
C ASP A 437 -19.84 -20.71 2.62
N ALA A 438 -19.95 -21.39 3.78
CA ALA A 438 -19.51 -20.89 5.07
C ALA A 438 -18.05 -20.44 5.04
N ARG A 439 -17.16 -21.20 4.39
CA ARG A 439 -15.74 -20.82 4.20
C ARG A 439 -15.55 -19.44 3.58
N ASN A 440 -16.25 -19.14 2.49
CA ASN A 440 -16.09 -17.87 1.76
C ASN A 440 -16.82 -16.73 2.49
N LEU A 441 -17.96 -17.03 3.12
CA LEU A 441 -18.69 -16.07 3.95
C LEU A 441 -17.82 -15.63 5.14
N ILE A 442 -17.25 -16.58 5.89
CA ILE A 442 -16.36 -16.33 7.03
C ILE A 442 -15.10 -15.59 6.57
N ALA A 443 -14.44 -16.02 5.49
CA ALA A 443 -13.26 -15.34 4.95
C ALA A 443 -13.58 -13.89 4.53
N SER A 444 -14.71 -13.67 3.84
CA SER A 444 -15.18 -12.34 3.44
C SER A 444 -15.42 -11.45 4.66
N LEU A 445 -16.06 -11.95 5.71
CA LEU A 445 -16.28 -11.20 6.96
C LEU A 445 -14.96 -10.78 7.62
N PHE A 446 -13.98 -11.67 7.70
CA PHE A 446 -12.66 -11.35 8.28
C PHE A 446 -11.86 -10.35 7.46
N THR A 447 -12.09 -10.22 6.14
CA THR A 447 -11.40 -9.18 5.34
C THR A 447 -11.79 -7.76 5.75
N ALA A 448 -12.96 -7.56 6.35
CA ALA A 448 -13.44 -6.26 6.84
C ALA A 448 -13.47 -6.15 8.37
N GLY A 449 -12.94 -7.14 9.09
CA GLY A 449 -12.87 -7.14 10.56
C GLY A 449 -14.23 -7.39 11.20
N LEU A 450 -15.17 -8.03 10.48
CA LEU A 450 -16.52 -8.35 10.97
C LEU A 450 -16.50 -9.69 11.73
N ASP A 451 -15.61 -9.80 12.71
CA ASP A 451 -15.31 -11.03 13.45
C ASP A 451 -16.46 -11.48 14.37
N ASP A 452 -17.23 -10.54 14.92
CA ASP A 452 -18.49 -10.84 15.62
C ASP A 452 -19.56 -11.43 14.69
N ALA A 453 -19.64 -10.96 13.45
CA ALA A 453 -20.55 -11.52 12.45
C ALA A 453 -20.08 -12.91 12.00
N ALA A 454 -18.77 -13.09 11.79
CA ALA A 454 -18.18 -14.39 11.46
C ALA A 454 -18.43 -15.41 12.56
N SER A 455 -18.32 -15.01 13.83
CA SER A 455 -18.52 -15.87 15.00
C SER A 455 -19.89 -16.54 15.06
N LYS A 456 -20.91 -15.96 14.42
CA LYS A 456 -22.26 -16.54 14.36
C LYS A 456 -22.30 -17.85 13.55
N TRP A 457 -21.32 -18.07 12.69
CA TRP A 457 -21.16 -19.31 11.92
C TRP A 457 -20.54 -20.45 12.71
N GLY A 458 -20.17 -20.24 13.98
CA GLY A 458 -19.49 -21.24 14.81
C GLY A 458 -20.17 -22.60 14.81
N ALA A 459 -21.49 -22.65 15.01
CA ALA A 459 -22.23 -23.92 15.05
C ALA A 459 -22.21 -24.68 13.70
N VAL A 460 -22.28 -23.96 12.57
CA VAL A 460 -22.22 -24.56 11.23
C VAL A 460 -20.78 -25.03 10.96
N ALA A 461 -19.80 -24.16 11.18
CA ALA A 461 -18.39 -24.45 10.94
C ALA A 461 -17.84 -25.59 11.83
N ASP A 462 -18.34 -25.75 13.05
CA ASP A 462 -17.90 -26.83 13.94
C ASP A 462 -18.32 -28.22 13.43
N GLN A 463 -19.36 -28.29 12.59
CA GLN A 463 -19.87 -29.53 12.00
C GLN A 463 -19.25 -29.84 10.63
N LEU A 464 -18.51 -28.89 10.04
CA LEU A 464 -17.80 -29.12 8.78
C LEU A 464 -16.65 -30.10 8.99
N ASP A 465 -16.24 -30.71 7.88
CA ASP A 465 -15.09 -31.61 7.84
C ASP A 465 -13.85 -30.95 8.44
N ASP A 466 -13.01 -31.73 9.13
CA ASP A 466 -11.83 -31.21 9.83
C ASP A 466 -10.80 -30.57 8.91
N GLY A 467 -10.85 -30.82 7.59
CA GLY A 467 -10.05 -30.16 6.57
C GLY A 467 -10.62 -28.84 6.02
N ASP A 468 -11.85 -28.45 6.42
CA ASP A 468 -12.51 -27.26 5.89
C ASP A 468 -11.95 -25.95 6.48
N ASP A 469 -11.77 -24.95 5.61
CA ASP A 469 -11.21 -23.65 5.98
C ASP A 469 -12.15 -22.87 6.92
N GLY A 470 -13.46 -23.08 6.87
CA GLY A 470 -14.44 -22.39 7.72
C GLY A 470 -14.18 -22.60 9.21
N TRP A 471 -13.89 -23.84 9.63
CA TRP A 471 -13.48 -24.14 10.99
C TRP A 471 -12.14 -23.46 11.33
N ALA A 472 -11.13 -23.64 10.47
CA ALA A 472 -9.78 -23.13 10.71
C ALA A 472 -9.75 -21.59 10.83
N LEU A 473 -10.54 -20.91 9.99
CA LEU A 473 -10.72 -19.45 10.02
C LEU A 473 -11.35 -19.00 11.34
N LEU A 474 -12.38 -19.67 11.86
CA LEU A 474 -12.98 -19.32 13.16
C LEU A 474 -12.06 -19.67 14.34
N ALA A 475 -11.28 -20.75 14.25
CA ALA A 475 -10.35 -21.16 15.29
C ALA A 475 -9.28 -20.09 15.57
N VAL A 476 -8.81 -19.40 14.54
CA VAL A 476 -7.82 -18.32 14.65
C VAL A 476 -8.44 -16.92 14.67
N GLY A 477 -9.58 -16.74 13.99
CA GLY A 477 -10.15 -15.44 13.67
C GLY A 477 -11.20 -14.97 14.66
N ALA A 478 -11.89 -15.86 15.39
CA ALA A 478 -12.98 -15.47 16.28
C ALA A 478 -12.47 -14.85 17.60
N PRO A 479 -13.13 -13.81 18.14
CA PRO A 479 -12.70 -13.13 19.37
C PRO A 479 -12.78 -14.09 20.57
N LYS A 480 -13.85 -14.89 20.61
CA LYS A 480 -14.07 -15.94 21.59
C LYS A 480 -14.02 -17.31 20.91
N ARG A 481 -13.79 -18.37 21.68
CA ARG A 481 -13.89 -19.73 21.15
C ARG A 481 -15.35 -20.03 20.83
N VAL A 482 -15.64 -20.19 19.54
CA VAL A 482 -16.98 -20.54 19.01
C VAL A 482 -16.98 -21.87 18.25
N VAL A 483 -15.80 -22.48 18.12
CA VAL A 483 -15.57 -23.81 17.54
C VAL A 483 -14.69 -24.62 18.49
N THR A 484 -14.77 -25.93 18.37
CA THR A 484 -13.94 -26.88 19.12
C THR A 484 -12.51 -26.84 18.58
N ILE A 485 -11.54 -26.51 19.44
CA ILE A 485 -10.11 -26.47 19.12
C ILE A 485 -9.41 -27.56 19.95
N SER A 486 -8.76 -28.50 19.27
CA SER A 486 -7.95 -29.54 19.89
C SER A 486 -6.71 -29.81 19.03
N ALA A 487 -5.66 -30.38 19.65
CA ALA A 487 -4.48 -30.79 18.90
C ALA A 487 -4.83 -31.84 17.83
N GLY A 488 -5.70 -32.81 18.14
CA GLY A 488 -6.15 -33.82 17.18
C GLY A 488 -6.77 -33.20 15.93
N ARG A 489 -7.78 -32.33 16.11
CA ARG A 489 -8.46 -31.67 14.98
C ARG A 489 -7.53 -30.77 14.16
N ALA A 490 -6.58 -30.09 14.82
CA ALA A 490 -5.56 -29.33 14.12
C ALA A 490 -4.60 -30.21 13.31
N GLY A 491 -4.28 -31.41 13.79
CA GLY A 491 -3.52 -32.41 13.03
C GLY A 491 -4.31 -32.96 11.85
N ASP A 492 -5.58 -33.30 12.06
CA ASP A 492 -6.49 -33.76 10.99
C ASP A 492 -6.63 -32.71 9.87
N TYR A 493 -6.75 -31.43 10.24
CA TYR A 493 -6.74 -30.33 9.26
C TYR A 493 -5.45 -30.31 8.45
N VAL A 494 -4.29 -30.46 9.09
CA VAL A 494 -2.97 -30.48 8.42
C VAL A 494 -2.91 -31.64 7.42
N ASP A 495 -3.34 -32.83 7.81
CA ASP A 495 -3.29 -34.03 6.98
C ASP A 495 -4.24 -33.98 5.77
N GLN A 496 -5.34 -33.22 5.88
CA GLN A 496 -6.31 -33.04 4.79
C GLN A 496 -5.93 -31.91 3.82
N GLN A 497 -4.85 -31.17 4.06
CA GLN A 497 -4.39 -30.15 3.11
C GLN A 497 -3.64 -30.76 1.91
N ASN A 498 -3.83 -30.15 0.74
CA ASN A 498 -3.11 -30.54 -0.47
C ASN A 498 -1.58 -30.42 -0.29
N GLU A 499 -0.83 -31.32 -0.94
CA GLU A 499 0.62 -31.25 -0.99
C GLU A 499 1.10 -29.85 -1.45
N GLY A 500 2.03 -29.26 -0.70
CA GLY A 500 2.56 -27.92 -0.97
C GLY A 500 1.72 -26.76 -0.41
N SER A 501 0.53 -27.01 0.14
CA SER A 501 -0.24 -26.01 0.89
C SER A 501 0.48 -25.62 2.18
N ARG A 502 0.48 -24.31 2.51
CA ARG A 502 0.99 -23.83 3.81
C ARG A 502 -0.10 -23.63 4.85
N LYS A 503 -1.37 -23.89 4.51
CA LYS A 503 -2.52 -23.64 5.40
C LYS A 503 -2.40 -24.35 6.74
N GLY A 504 -2.09 -25.65 6.73
CA GLY A 504 -1.90 -26.42 7.97
C GLY A 504 -0.79 -25.85 8.85
N ALA A 505 0.37 -25.54 8.26
CA ALA A 505 1.48 -24.92 8.99
C ALA A 505 1.12 -23.54 9.56
N PHE A 506 0.37 -22.73 8.81
CA PHE A 506 -0.09 -21.43 9.27
C PHE A 506 -1.17 -21.52 10.35
N LEU A 507 -2.09 -22.49 10.27
CA LEU A 507 -3.06 -22.75 11.32
C LEU A 507 -2.35 -23.07 12.64
N VAL A 508 -1.44 -24.04 12.66
CA VAL A 508 -0.72 -24.42 13.89
C VAL A 508 0.13 -23.25 14.40
N ALA A 509 0.82 -22.53 13.51
CA ALA A 509 1.59 -21.33 13.86
C ALA A 509 0.70 -20.25 14.52
N ALA A 510 -0.48 -19.99 13.95
CA ALA A 510 -1.43 -19.01 14.46
C ALA A 510 -2.05 -19.44 15.79
N LEU A 511 -2.48 -20.69 15.93
CA LEU A 511 -3.03 -21.21 17.18
C LEU A 511 -2.01 -21.14 18.31
N ALA A 512 -0.74 -21.47 18.03
CA ALA A 512 0.35 -21.34 18.99
C ALA A 512 0.62 -19.86 19.34
N GLY A 513 0.72 -18.98 18.34
CA GLY A 513 0.96 -17.55 18.53
C GLY A 513 -0.15 -16.85 19.31
N LEU A 514 -1.41 -17.19 19.04
CA LEU A 514 -2.59 -16.68 19.76
C LEU A 514 -2.75 -17.34 21.15
N GLY A 515 -1.98 -18.39 21.46
CA GLY A 515 -2.12 -19.19 22.68
C GLY A 515 -3.47 -19.88 22.80
N ARG A 516 -4.04 -20.30 21.67
CA ARG A 516 -5.29 -21.08 21.61
C ARG A 516 -5.03 -22.57 21.89
N ILE A 517 -3.79 -23.01 21.66
CA ILE A 517 -3.24 -24.31 22.09
C ILE A 517 -2.04 -24.08 23.02
N THR A 518 -1.69 -25.08 23.81
CA THR A 518 -0.54 -25.04 24.70
C THR A 518 0.78 -25.15 23.92
N PRO A 519 1.91 -24.65 24.47
CA PRO A 519 3.22 -24.82 23.84
C PRO A 519 3.60 -26.30 23.59
N GLN A 520 3.11 -27.20 24.44
CA GLN A 520 3.40 -28.62 24.32
C GLN A 520 2.61 -29.26 23.17
N GLU A 521 1.32 -28.94 23.02
CA GLU A 521 0.52 -29.34 21.86
C GLU A 521 1.09 -28.79 20.55
N ALA A 522 1.50 -27.53 20.54
CA ALA A 522 2.13 -26.92 19.37
C ALA A 522 3.44 -27.62 18.98
N GLN A 523 4.25 -28.01 19.96
CA GLN A 523 5.49 -28.75 19.71
C GLN A 523 5.22 -30.16 19.19
N THR A 524 4.23 -30.87 19.74
CA THR A 524 3.79 -32.18 19.26
C THR A 524 3.35 -32.09 17.80
N LEU A 525 2.43 -31.17 17.48
CA LEU A 525 1.98 -30.96 16.09
C LEU A 525 3.12 -30.59 15.14
N ALA A 526 4.06 -29.75 15.59
CA ALA A 526 5.21 -29.40 14.78
C ALA A 526 6.13 -30.60 14.48
N THR A 527 6.29 -31.50 15.45
CA THR A 527 7.10 -32.71 15.28
C THR A 527 6.39 -33.75 14.41
N ASP A 528 5.13 -34.05 14.71
CA ASP A 528 4.37 -35.11 14.05
C ASP A 528 4.14 -34.81 12.56
N HIS A 529 3.83 -33.54 12.22
CA HIS A 529 3.62 -33.09 10.84
C HIS A 529 4.83 -32.35 10.24
N GLN A 530 6.01 -32.41 10.89
CA GLN A 530 7.28 -31.83 10.39
C GLN A 530 7.18 -30.33 10.04
N LEU A 531 6.41 -29.56 10.82
CA LEU A 531 6.18 -28.14 10.58
C LEU A 531 7.37 -27.28 11.05
N PRO A 532 7.87 -26.33 10.24
CA PRO A 532 9.05 -25.53 10.57
C PRO A 532 8.69 -24.37 11.51
N LEU A 533 8.24 -24.66 12.73
CA LEU A 533 7.83 -23.62 13.71
C LEU A 533 8.97 -23.17 14.63
N GLY A 534 10.03 -23.98 14.79
CA GLY A 534 11.14 -23.72 15.70
C GLY A 534 12.25 -22.79 15.19
N LEU A 535 12.04 -22.04 14.10
CA LEU A 535 13.07 -21.18 13.51
C LEU A 535 13.43 -20.02 14.47
N GLN A 536 14.72 -19.84 14.75
CA GLN A 536 15.26 -18.75 15.57
C GLN A 536 16.42 -18.05 14.85
N ASN A 537 16.33 -16.73 14.70
CA ASN A 537 17.28 -15.89 13.98
C ASN A 537 17.28 -14.45 14.53
N SER A 538 18.00 -13.52 13.88
CA SER A 538 18.07 -12.13 14.33
C SER A 538 16.71 -11.42 14.32
N TRP A 539 15.87 -11.72 13.33
CA TRP A 539 14.54 -11.11 13.17
C TRP A 539 13.54 -11.61 14.23
N THR A 540 13.44 -12.92 14.46
CA THR A 540 12.56 -13.52 15.50
C THR A 540 12.92 -12.98 16.89
N ARG A 541 14.23 -12.92 17.21
CA ARG A 541 14.71 -12.28 18.45
C ARG A 541 14.43 -10.78 18.50
N ALA A 542 14.36 -10.08 17.37
CA ALA A 542 14.06 -8.65 17.35
C ALA A 542 12.59 -8.39 17.67
N ILE A 543 11.67 -9.13 17.04
CA ILE A 543 10.23 -8.94 17.26
C ILE A 543 9.81 -9.37 18.67
N ASP A 544 10.37 -10.45 19.20
CA ASP A 544 10.11 -10.89 20.58
C ASP A 544 10.62 -9.87 21.60
N ARG A 545 11.79 -9.24 21.36
CA ARG A 545 12.32 -8.18 22.22
C ARG A 545 11.49 -6.91 22.16
N ALA A 546 11.01 -6.51 20.97
CA ALA A 546 10.13 -5.36 20.82
C ALA A 546 8.81 -5.56 21.59
N ALA A 547 8.23 -6.76 21.48
CA ALA A 547 7.02 -7.13 22.23
C ALA A 547 7.27 -7.18 23.74
N ALA A 548 8.41 -7.71 24.18
CA ALA A 548 8.79 -7.74 25.60
C ALA A 548 9.00 -6.34 26.21
N ARG A 549 9.33 -5.35 25.39
CA ARG A 549 9.51 -3.95 25.77
C ARG A 549 8.25 -3.10 25.58
N ASN A 550 7.12 -3.71 25.22
CA ASN A 550 5.87 -3.03 24.92
C ASN A 550 6.03 -1.91 23.86
N GLN A 551 6.67 -2.24 22.72
CA GLN A 551 6.89 -1.29 21.61
C GLN A 551 5.97 -1.63 20.43
N PRO A 552 4.66 -1.33 20.50
CA PRO A 552 3.69 -1.78 19.51
C PRO A 552 4.00 -1.30 18.08
N ALA A 553 4.49 -0.07 17.91
CA ALA A 553 4.88 0.44 16.60
C ALA A 553 6.10 -0.30 16.00
N THR A 554 7.05 -0.67 16.85
CA THR A 554 8.23 -1.45 16.42
C THR A 554 7.84 -2.89 16.07
N VAL A 555 6.88 -3.49 16.79
CA VAL A 555 6.30 -4.79 16.44
C VAL A 555 5.63 -4.73 15.06
N ALA A 556 4.86 -3.68 14.76
CA ALA A 556 4.22 -3.51 13.46
C ALA A 556 5.25 -3.38 12.31
N LEU A 557 6.32 -2.60 12.49
CA LEU A 557 7.43 -2.51 11.52
C LEU A 557 8.10 -3.88 11.29
N LEU A 558 8.38 -4.61 12.36
CA LEU A 558 9.02 -5.92 12.27
C LEU A 558 8.09 -6.96 11.65
N ALA A 559 6.79 -6.88 11.90
CA ALA A 559 5.79 -7.72 11.24
C ALA A 559 5.77 -7.47 9.73
N ALA A 560 5.76 -6.20 9.30
CA ALA A 560 5.88 -5.84 7.89
C ALA A 560 7.18 -6.36 7.28
N ALA A 561 8.33 -6.19 7.96
CA ALA A 561 9.62 -6.72 7.50
C ALA A 561 9.65 -8.26 7.41
N GLY A 562 8.93 -8.97 8.28
CA GLY A 562 8.79 -10.42 8.23
C GLY A 562 7.86 -10.92 7.12
N MET A 563 7.04 -10.03 6.56
CA MET A 563 6.03 -10.34 5.55
C MET A 563 6.23 -9.53 4.25
N GLN A 564 7.43 -9.02 3.98
CA GLN A 564 7.76 -8.18 2.81
C GLN A 564 7.78 -8.96 1.48
N THR A 565 6.62 -9.46 1.08
CA THR A 565 6.39 -10.24 -0.14
C THR A 565 4.93 -10.10 -0.56
N LEU A 566 4.63 -10.31 -1.83
CA LEU A 566 3.25 -10.34 -2.33
C LEU A 566 2.48 -11.61 -1.97
N SER A 567 3.19 -12.71 -1.71
CA SER A 567 2.58 -14.03 -1.60
C SER A 567 2.75 -14.63 -0.21
N TRP A 568 1.65 -15.07 0.40
CA TRP A 568 1.66 -15.84 1.63
C TRP A 568 2.49 -17.13 1.52
N LYS A 569 2.62 -17.70 0.32
CA LYS A 569 3.48 -18.87 0.07
C LYS A 569 4.96 -18.60 0.35
N ALA A 570 5.40 -17.35 0.31
CA ALA A 570 6.77 -16.95 0.65
C ALA A 570 6.95 -16.59 2.14
N VAL A 571 5.87 -16.45 2.91
CA VAL A 571 5.96 -16.20 4.35
C VAL A 571 6.28 -17.50 5.08
N HIS A 572 7.24 -17.44 6.00
CA HIS A 572 7.63 -18.60 6.80
C HIS A 572 6.63 -18.80 7.97
N PRO A 573 6.12 -20.02 8.23
CA PRO A 573 5.17 -20.27 9.32
C PRO A 573 5.66 -19.83 10.71
N ALA A 574 6.93 -20.06 11.03
CA ALA A 574 7.51 -19.52 12.27
C ALA A 574 7.40 -17.98 12.36
N TYR A 575 7.53 -17.25 11.25
CA TYR A 575 7.40 -15.79 11.28
C TYR A 575 5.98 -15.37 11.63
N LEU A 576 4.97 -16.04 11.04
CA LEU A 576 3.57 -15.82 11.41
C LEU A 576 3.34 -16.07 12.91
N MET A 577 3.85 -17.17 13.46
CA MET A 577 3.74 -17.48 14.89
C MET A 577 4.29 -16.34 15.76
N HIS A 578 5.51 -15.86 15.46
CA HIS A 578 6.14 -14.77 16.19
C HIS A 578 5.40 -13.44 16.04
N ILE A 579 4.91 -13.11 14.83
CA ILE A 579 4.12 -11.90 14.56
C ILE A 579 2.83 -11.91 15.38
N VAL A 580 2.08 -12.99 15.29
CA VAL A 580 0.79 -13.13 15.98
C VAL A 580 0.98 -13.08 17.50
N SER A 581 1.98 -13.78 18.02
CA SER A 581 2.34 -13.75 19.44
C SER A 581 2.74 -12.36 19.92
N ALA A 582 3.60 -11.67 19.15
CA ALA A 582 4.09 -10.34 19.47
C ALA A 582 2.95 -9.32 19.46
N LEU A 583 2.11 -9.30 18.43
CA LEU A 583 0.97 -8.39 18.32
C LEU A 583 -0.04 -8.59 19.45
N ARG A 584 -0.40 -9.85 19.76
CA ARG A 584 -1.25 -10.14 20.92
C ARG A 584 -0.64 -9.59 22.22
N ARG A 585 0.66 -9.78 22.43
CA ARG A 585 1.36 -9.34 23.64
C ARG A 585 1.37 -7.81 23.82
N VAL A 586 1.38 -7.05 22.73
CA VAL A 586 1.34 -5.58 22.76
C VAL A 586 -0.07 -5.00 22.60
N GLY A 587 -1.12 -5.80 22.79
CA GLY A 587 -2.51 -5.32 22.79
C GLY A 587 -3.21 -5.28 21.42
N HIS A 588 -2.59 -5.80 20.37
CA HIS A 588 -3.13 -5.86 19.00
C HIS A 588 -3.61 -7.26 18.62
N GLU A 589 -4.29 -7.95 19.56
CA GLU A 589 -4.90 -9.26 19.28
C GLU A 589 -5.92 -9.22 18.12
N PRO A 590 -6.80 -8.21 17.99
CA PRO A 590 -7.72 -8.14 16.85
C PRO A 590 -7.00 -8.22 15.50
N GLU A 591 -5.96 -7.41 15.29
CA GLU A 591 -5.17 -7.45 14.06
C GLU A 591 -4.38 -8.76 13.93
N ALA A 592 -3.85 -9.32 15.02
CA ALA A 592 -3.19 -10.62 15.01
C ALA A 592 -4.10 -11.75 14.50
N ARG A 593 -5.37 -11.78 14.95
CA ARG A 593 -6.39 -12.73 14.50
C ARG A 593 -6.71 -12.55 13.02
N MET A 594 -6.84 -11.30 12.57
CA MET A 594 -7.14 -11.02 11.16
C MET A 594 -5.97 -11.39 10.23
N ILE A 595 -4.73 -11.15 10.64
CA ILE A 595 -3.52 -11.60 9.91
C ILE A 595 -3.49 -13.13 9.83
N ALA A 596 -3.82 -13.83 10.92
CA ALA A 596 -3.88 -15.29 10.95
C ALA A 596 -4.97 -15.87 10.02
N ALA A 597 -6.18 -15.30 10.06
CA ALA A 597 -7.27 -15.71 9.17
C ALA A 597 -6.92 -15.44 7.69
N GLU A 598 -6.27 -14.32 7.41
CA GLU A 598 -5.79 -13.99 6.07
C GLU A 598 -4.73 -15.00 5.57
N ALA A 599 -3.82 -15.43 6.44
CA ALA A 599 -2.82 -16.44 6.12
C ALA A 599 -3.46 -17.75 5.63
N ILE A 600 -4.50 -18.23 6.33
CA ILE A 600 -5.26 -19.42 5.93
C ILE A 600 -5.99 -19.18 4.60
N THR A 601 -6.63 -18.01 4.45
CA THR A 601 -7.41 -17.66 3.25
C THR A 601 -6.55 -17.64 1.97
N ARG A 602 -5.27 -17.25 2.07
CA ARG A 602 -4.42 -16.92 0.92
C ARG A 602 -3.20 -17.84 0.70
N ALA A 603 -3.04 -18.90 1.50
CA ALA A 603 -1.87 -19.79 1.48
C ALA A 603 -1.91 -20.90 0.42
#